data_AF-A0A3N5JVI6-F1
#
_entry.id   AF-A0A3N5JVI6-F1
#
_cell.length_a   1.000
_cell.length_b   1.000
_cell.length_c   1.000
_cell.angle_alpha   90.00
_cell.angle_beta   90.00
_cell.angle_gamma   90.00
#
_symmetry.space_group_name_H-M   'P 1'
#
loop_
_entity.id
_entity.type
_entity.pdbx_description
1 polymer ?
#
loop_
_entity_poly.entity_id
_entity_poly.type
_entity_poly.pdbx_seq_one_letter_code
_entity_poly.pdbx_strand_id
1 'polypeptide(L)'
;MEQFNRDEKRVFSKASRKTIEDYLASLSKRTFSRKWLHQNNRYRKYCTKRYEQDLGSAIVPPSVDIRDLTHYIASSAPTHSIDGWSFLGRAVDSALRGDTYSAIHFAYYAELRAAMSLMASEGVGVFSSKHATINRNRNWSKFPPRYRREIGGTHKIIWPMLQYWSTLQRSSDLINEIINPNPFHLSGWLDTLNVRSPIRAIAKHWMTSWGLDISVVEDDHNSRNYVSYRPSEFRKPKSLDIHEIVEFVEELWVLFEPTGLGKFALMEKYLVKKAWQESGVNNPTQNELQRKGLNLVQSMEWFAFLNNPGLTLPFTYAENNTSIEDPYCHLQVISRAALLLFVSTMASRKLLTDAAFRLEMFSFWWSQHGRERGLWNDGGIPVNPIDIWSDIETILNDSKNWRRLHPRGSVSSFDWRNQQPNALNWLGGFELVGIWGLLP
;
A
#
# COMPACT_ATOMS: atom_id res chain seq x y z
N MET A 1 0.93 -20.38 7.40
CA MET A 1 0.11 -19.33 8.04
C MET A 1 -1.15 -19.95 8.66
N GLU A 2 -1.36 -19.78 9.97
CA GLU A 2 -2.54 -20.31 10.67
C GLU A 2 -3.82 -19.59 10.24
N GLN A 3 -4.91 -20.34 10.01
CA GLN A 3 -6.20 -19.80 9.60
C GLN A 3 -7.09 -19.39 10.78
N PHE A 4 -8.00 -18.44 10.55
CA PHE A 4 -9.00 -18.06 11.55
C PHE A 4 -9.95 -19.19 11.93
N ASN A 5 -10.20 -19.29 13.24
CA ASN A 5 -11.24 -20.14 13.82
C ASN A 5 -12.66 -19.55 13.59
N ARG A 6 -13.68 -20.30 14.00
CA ARG A 6 -15.09 -19.93 13.76
C ARG A 6 -15.49 -18.61 14.44
N ASP A 7 -15.00 -18.34 15.64
CA ASP A 7 -15.34 -17.12 16.39
C ASP A 7 -14.65 -15.89 15.80
N GLU A 8 -13.37 -16.02 15.42
CA GLU A 8 -12.61 -14.99 14.72
C GLU A 8 -13.30 -14.59 13.42
N LYS A 9 -13.67 -15.58 12.59
CA LYS A 9 -14.42 -15.37 11.35
C LYS A 9 -15.76 -14.67 11.61
N ARG A 10 -16.50 -15.07 12.66
CA ARG A 10 -17.80 -14.48 13.03
C ARG A 10 -17.68 -13.03 13.48
N VAL A 11 -16.63 -12.65 14.21
CA VAL A 11 -16.42 -11.27 14.65
C VAL A 11 -15.92 -10.41 13.48
N PHE A 12 -14.96 -10.91 12.70
CA PHE A 12 -14.45 -10.21 11.51
C PHE A 12 -15.53 -9.96 10.46
N SER A 13 -16.42 -10.93 10.22
CA SER A 13 -17.47 -10.79 9.21
C SER A 13 -18.45 -9.65 9.51
N LYS A 14 -18.60 -9.26 10.80
CA LYS A 14 -19.41 -8.13 11.24
C LYS A 14 -18.78 -6.76 11.01
N ALA A 15 -17.46 -6.69 10.78
CA ALA A 15 -16.77 -5.44 10.50
C ALA A 15 -17.38 -4.75 9.27
N SER A 16 -17.47 -3.42 9.31
CA SER A 16 -18.29 -2.63 8.39
C SER A 16 -17.56 -1.40 7.87
N ARG A 17 -17.07 -1.51 6.62
CA ARG A 17 -16.60 -0.38 5.81
C ARG A 17 -17.63 0.76 5.74
N LYS A 18 -18.90 0.44 5.49
CA LYS A 18 -19.99 1.43 5.39
C LYS A 18 -20.15 2.24 6.67
N THR A 19 -19.91 1.64 7.84
CA THR A 19 -19.97 2.37 9.12
C THR A 19 -18.83 3.39 9.24
N ILE A 20 -17.64 3.04 8.76
CA ILE A 20 -16.49 3.95 8.72
C ILE A 20 -16.75 5.10 7.75
N GLU A 21 -17.27 4.80 6.57
CA GLU A 21 -17.70 5.78 5.57
C GLU A 21 -18.78 6.73 6.12
N ASP A 22 -19.84 6.21 6.72
CA ASP A 22 -20.90 7.00 7.36
C ASP A 22 -20.35 7.94 8.43
N TYR A 23 -19.39 7.44 9.22
CA TYR A 23 -18.75 8.22 10.26
C TYR A 23 -17.93 9.37 9.64
N LEU A 24 -17.11 9.09 8.64
CA LEU A 24 -16.35 10.08 7.88
C LEU A 24 -17.27 11.12 7.21
N ALA A 25 -18.38 10.68 6.61
CA ALA A 25 -19.37 11.55 5.99
C ALA A 25 -20.05 12.48 7.02
N SER A 26 -20.15 12.04 8.28
CA SER A 26 -20.64 12.90 9.36
C SER A 26 -19.64 13.99 9.74
N LEU A 27 -18.33 13.73 9.59
CA LEU A 27 -17.27 14.69 9.85
C LEU A 27 -17.17 15.73 8.72
N SER A 28 -17.23 15.30 7.45
CA SER A 28 -17.14 16.19 6.29
C SER A 28 -18.24 17.25 6.29
N LYS A 29 -19.45 16.91 6.77
CA LYS A 29 -20.59 17.83 6.89
C LYS A 29 -20.49 18.80 8.08
N ARG A 30 -19.85 18.40 9.18
CA ARG A 30 -19.89 19.12 10.46
C ARG A 30 -18.64 19.96 10.74
N THR A 31 -17.56 19.71 10.01
CA THR A 31 -16.26 20.31 10.32
C THR A 31 -15.43 20.46 9.06
N PHE A 32 -14.95 21.67 8.81
CA PHE A 32 -13.67 21.86 8.12
C PHE A 32 -12.59 21.34 9.09
N SER A 33 -12.52 20.02 9.33
CA SER A 33 -11.60 19.47 10.31
C SER A 33 -10.19 19.65 9.78
N ARG A 34 -9.47 20.65 10.30
CA ARG A 34 -8.04 20.85 10.01
C ARG A 34 -7.14 19.77 10.63
N LYS A 35 -7.68 18.58 10.92
CA LYS A 35 -7.03 17.47 11.63
C LYS A 35 -7.72 16.15 11.28
N TRP A 36 -6.95 15.07 11.15
CA TRP A 36 -7.47 13.71 11.01
C TRP A 36 -8.28 13.27 12.23
N LEU A 37 -7.73 13.47 13.43
CA LEU A 37 -8.30 13.02 14.70
C LEU A 37 -8.44 14.22 15.67
N HIS A 38 -9.55 14.28 16.42
CA HIS A 38 -9.75 15.35 17.41
C HIS A 38 -8.73 15.25 18.54
N GLN A 39 -8.30 16.40 19.08
CA GLN A 39 -7.28 16.45 20.14
C GLN A 39 -7.73 15.79 21.44
N ASN A 40 -9.02 15.83 21.73
CA ASN A 40 -9.65 15.26 22.92
C ASN A 40 -10.09 13.80 22.73
N ASN A 41 -9.81 13.20 21.56
CA ASN A 41 -10.12 11.79 21.34
C ASN A 41 -9.34 10.93 22.35
N ARG A 42 -10.06 10.12 23.11
CA ARG A 42 -9.56 9.26 24.20
C ARG A 42 -8.40 8.35 23.77
N TYR A 43 -8.40 7.89 22.53
CA TYR A 43 -7.44 6.91 22.01
C TYR A 43 -6.22 7.55 21.32
N ARG A 44 -6.17 8.88 21.16
CA ARG A 44 -5.17 9.59 20.34
C ARG A 44 -3.70 9.25 20.61
N LYS A 45 -3.25 9.26 21.88
CA LYS A 45 -1.81 9.11 22.23
C LYS A 45 -1.41 7.67 22.59
N TYR A 46 -2.29 6.97 23.31
CA TYR A 46 -1.99 5.66 23.89
C TYR A 46 -3.09 4.66 23.57
N CYS A 47 -3.55 4.60 22.31
CA CYS A 47 -4.70 3.79 21.88
C CYS A 47 -4.66 2.38 22.44
N THR A 48 -3.57 1.64 22.24
CA THR A 48 -3.40 0.27 22.71
C THR A 48 -3.60 0.14 24.21
N LYS A 49 -2.85 0.92 25.00
CA LYS A 49 -2.92 0.89 26.47
C LYS A 49 -4.31 1.30 26.95
N ARG A 50 -4.91 2.31 26.30
CA ARG A 50 -6.21 2.82 26.72
C ARG A 50 -7.35 1.86 26.39
N TYR A 51 -7.34 1.29 25.18
CA TYR A 51 -8.32 0.28 24.79
C TYR A 51 -8.21 -0.96 25.67
N GLU A 52 -7.00 -1.40 26.03
CA GLU A 52 -6.83 -2.49 26.99
C GLU A 52 -7.39 -2.17 28.37
N GLN A 53 -7.18 -0.95 28.89
CA GLN A 53 -7.78 -0.49 30.15
C GLN A 53 -9.31 -0.48 30.07
N ASP A 54 -9.88 -0.01 28.96
CA ASP A 54 -11.33 0.06 28.78
C ASP A 54 -11.99 -1.34 28.72
N LEU A 55 -11.22 -2.37 28.35
CA LEU A 55 -11.60 -3.78 28.32
C LEU A 55 -11.39 -4.54 29.65
N GLY A 56 -10.86 -3.90 30.69
CA GLY A 56 -10.47 -4.56 31.94
C GLY A 56 -11.60 -5.39 32.56
N SER A 57 -11.28 -6.59 33.06
CA SER A 57 -12.26 -7.55 33.61
C SER A 57 -13.02 -7.05 34.83
N ALA A 58 -12.48 -6.05 35.54
CA ALA A 58 -13.15 -5.38 36.65
C ALA A 58 -14.23 -4.37 36.20
N ILE A 59 -14.37 -4.11 34.89
CA ILE A 59 -15.30 -3.13 34.33
C ILE A 59 -16.39 -3.86 33.53
N VAL A 60 -17.62 -3.91 34.06
CA VAL A 60 -18.77 -4.55 33.43
C VAL A 60 -19.98 -3.59 33.42
N PRO A 61 -20.48 -3.15 32.25
CA PRO A 61 -19.95 -3.41 30.90
C PRO A 61 -18.63 -2.67 30.62
N PRO A 62 -17.80 -3.13 29.66
CA PRO A 62 -16.55 -2.45 29.30
C PRO A 62 -16.76 -0.97 28.98
N SER A 63 -15.81 -0.12 29.39
CA SER A 63 -15.91 1.35 29.30
C SER A 63 -15.42 1.95 27.98
N VAL A 64 -15.50 1.16 26.90
CA VAL A 64 -15.06 1.57 25.55
C VAL A 64 -15.97 2.67 25.02
N ASP A 65 -15.37 3.81 24.68
CA ASP A 65 -16.08 4.89 24.01
C ASP A 65 -16.16 4.57 22.51
N ILE A 66 -17.33 4.13 22.07
CA ILE A 66 -17.56 3.74 20.67
C ILE A 66 -17.35 4.89 19.68
N ARG A 67 -17.67 6.14 20.06
CA ARG A 67 -17.54 7.29 19.17
C ARG A 67 -16.06 7.59 18.94
N ASP A 68 -15.29 7.67 20.02
CA ASP A 68 -13.87 7.93 19.95
C ASP A 68 -13.10 6.78 19.33
N LEU A 69 -13.51 5.52 19.57
CA LEU A 69 -12.89 4.35 18.95
C LEU A 69 -13.14 4.33 17.43
N THR A 70 -14.38 4.60 17.02
CA THR A 70 -14.73 4.70 15.58
C THR A 70 -13.97 5.84 14.92
N HIS A 71 -13.84 7.00 15.58
CA HIS A 71 -13.05 8.11 15.04
C HIS A 71 -11.58 7.73 14.88
N TYR A 72 -11.00 7.06 15.87
CA TYR A 72 -9.63 6.61 15.82
C TYR A 72 -9.43 5.66 14.62
N ILE A 73 -10.23 4.60 14.52
CA ILE A 73 -10.12 3.60 13.43
C ILE A 73 -10.33 4.25 12.06
N ALA A 74 -11.36 5.10 11.91
CA ALA A 74 -11.62 5.81 10.65
C ALA A 74 -10.45 6.71 10.25
N SER A 75 -9.85 7.43 11.21
CA SER A 75 -8.69 8.29 10.97
C SER A 75 -7.43 7.48 10.66
N SER A 76 -7.30 6.29 11.25
CA SER A 76 -6.15 5.41 11.07
C SER A 76 -6.00 4.89 9.63
N ALA A 77 -7.08 4.78 8.84
CA ALA A 77 -7.00 4.29 7.47
C ALA A 77 -6.09 5.16 6.58
N PRO A 78 -6.38 6.45 6.33
CA PRO A 78 -5.50 7.30 5.55
C PRO A 78 -4.14 7.57 6.23
N THR A 79 -4.09 7.67 7.57
CA THR A 79 -2.83 7.96 8.26
C THR A 79 -1.84 6.78 8.24
N HIS A 80 -2.32 5.54 8.34
CA HIS A 80 -1.44 4.39 8.17
C HIS A 80 -0.97 4.25 6.71
N SER A 81 -1.80 4.63 5.73
CA SER A 81 -1.39 4.63 4.32
C SER A 81 -0.20 5.58 4.10
N ILE A 82 -0.28 6.84 4.55
CA ILE A 82 0.85 7.80 4.40
C ILE A 82 2.08 7.41 5.23
N ASP A 83 1.91 6.84 6.42
CA ASP A 83 3.03 6.28 7.19
C ASP A 83 3.71 5.14 6.42
N GLY A 84 2.93 4.33 5.71
CA GLY A 84 3.44 3.24 4.88
C GLY A 84 4.27 3.76 3.70
N TRP A 85 3.79 4.77 2.99
CA TRP A 85 4.58 5.44 1.93
C TRP A 85 5.85 6.09 2.47
N SER A 86 5.81 6.66 3.67
CA SER A 86 7.01 7.17 4.35
C SER A 86 8.04 6.06 4.60
N PHE A 87 7.61 4.87 4.99
CA PHE A 87 8.51 3.73 5.15
C PHE A 87 9.03 3.20 3.81
N LEU A 88 8.19 3.16 2.78
CA LEU A 88 8.62 2.76 1.43
C LEU A 88 9.71 3.69 0.89
N GLY A 89 9.54 5.01 1.06
CA GLY A 89 10.54 6.00 0.65
C GLY A 89 11.90 5.79 1.33
N ARG A 90 11.88 5.55 2.64
CA ARG A 90 13.09 5.20 3.41
C ARG A 90 13.70 3.87 2.95
N ALA A 91 12.88 2.89 2.57
CA ALA A 91 13.37 1.63 2.03
C ALA A 91 14.11 1.84 0.70
N VAL A 92 13.56 2.67 -0.18
CA VAL A 92 14.18 3.06 -1.45
C VAL A 92 15.48 3.82 -1.22
N ASP A 93 15.50 4.79 -0.30
CA ASP A 93 16.72 5.52 0.06
C ASP A 93 17.83 4.60 0.60
N SER A 94 17.46 3.65 1.46
CA SER A 94 18.38 2.63 1.96
C SER A 94 18.91 1.77 0.81
N ALA A 95 18.06 1.35 -0.13
CA ALA A 95 18.47 0.58 -1.31
C ALA A 95 19.45 1.36 -2.19
N LEU A 96 19.16 2.62 -2.51
CA LEU A 96 20.03 3.51 -3.29
C LEU A 96 21.40 3.77 -2.63
N ARG A 97 21.49 3.59 -1.31
CA ARG A 97 22.73 3.70 -0.52
C ARG A 97 23.46 2.36 -0.34
N GLY A 98 22.89 1.26 -0.84
CA GLY A 98 23.43 -0.10 -0.67
C GLY A 98 23.16 -0.73 0.71
N ASP A 99 22.31 -0.12 1.53
CA ASP A 99 21.90 -0.66 2.84
C ASP A 99 20.68 -1.56 2.69
N THR A 100 20.92 -2.79 2.20
CA THR A 100 19.86 -3.74 1.85
C THR A 100 19.05 -4.21 3.06
N TYR A 101 19.66 -4.33 4.24
CA TYR A 101 18.94 -4.77 5.45
C TYR A 101 18.02 -3.68 5.99
N SER A 102 18.45 -2.42 6.03
CA SER A 102 17.54 -1.32 6.36
C SER A 102 16.42 -1.19 5.33
N ALA A 103 16.71 -1.42 4.04
CA ALA A 103 15.70 -1.45 2.99
C ALA A 103 14.62 -2.53 3.25
N ILE A 104 15.03 -3.77 3.57
CA ILE A 104 14.10 -4.86 3.94
C ILE A 104 13.27 -4.46 5.17
N HIS A 105 13.92 -3.91 6.21
CA HIS A 105 13.24 -3.50 7.43
C HIS A 105 12.15 -2.47 7.13
N PHE A 106 12.49 -1.38 6.46
CA PHE A 106 11.52 -0.33 6.16
C PHE A 106 10.42 -0.80 5.20
N ALA A 107 10.74 -1.58 4.17
CA ALA A 107 9.75 -2.11 3.24
C ALA A 107 8.73 -3.01 3.95
N TYR A 108 9.16 -3.87 4.88
CA TYR A 108 8.23 -4.66 5.69
C TYR A 108 7.32 -3.81 6.58
N TYR A 109 7.85 -2.74 7.19
CA TYR A 109 7.00 -1.82 7.95
C TYR A 109 6.01 -1.07 7.05
N ALA A 110 6.37 -0.82 5.79
CA ALA A 110 5.45 -0.30 4.79
C ALA A 110 4.31 -1.28 4.50
N GLU A 111 4.59 -2.58 4.31
CA GLU A 111 3.56 -3.63 4.17
C GLU A 111 2.63 -3.69 5.38
N LEU A 112 3.21 -3.68 6.58
CA LEU A 112 2.43 -3.72 7.84
C LEU A 112 1.48 -2.53 7.93
N ARG A 113 1.96 -1.33 7.60
CA ARG A 113 1.16 -0.10 7.59
C ARG A 113 0.07 -0.14 6.53
N ALA A 114 0.36 -0.65 5.34
CA ALA A 114 -0.63 -0.85 4.29
C ALA A 114 -1.74 -1.82 4.74
N ALA A 115 -1.38 -2.96 5.33
CA ALA A 115 -2.34 -3.94 5.83
C ALA A 115 -3.20 -3.34 6.97
N MET A 116 -2.60 -2.60 7.91
CA MET A 116 -3.34 -1.91 8.97
C MET A 116 -4.29 -0.83 8.43
N SER A 117 -3.85 -0.07 7.41
CA SER A 117 -4.69 0.93 6.72
C SER A 117 -5.91 0.26 6.08
N LEU A 118 -5.71 -0.84 5.35
CA LEU A 118 -6.78 -1.59 4.71
C LEU A 118 -7.76 -2.18 5.73
N MET A 119 -7.26 -2.78 6.82
CA MET A 119 -8.10 -3.30 7.91
C MET A 119 -8.91 -2.19 8.59
N ALA A 120 -8.29 -1.03 8.85
CA ALA A 120 -8.97 0.13 9.40
C ALA A 120 -10.09 0.63 8.46
N SER A 121 -9.84 0.62 7.14
CA SER A 121 -10.85 1.00 6.14
C SER A 121 -12.09 0.08 6.17
N GLU A 122 -11.90 -1.17 6.60
CA GLU A 122 -12.95 -2.18 6.74
C GLU A 122 -13.62 -2.18 8.12
N GLY A 123 -13.22 -1.25 9.00
CA GLY A 123 -13.73 -1.12 10.36
C GLY A 123 -13.05 -2.04 11.38
N VAL A 124 -11.81 -2.45 11.13
CA VAL A 124 -11.02 -3.29 12.05
C VAL A 124 -9.87 -2.49 12.65
N GLY A 125 -9.84 -2.36 13.98
CA GLY A 125 -8.77 -1.71 14.73
C GLY A 125 -7.77 -2.74 15.27
N VAL A 126 -6.51 -2.65 14.85
CA VAL A 126 -5.44 -3.59 15.25
C VAL A 126 -4.54 -2.94 16.31
N PHE A 127 -4.75 -3.26 17.59
CA PHE A 127 -3.98 -2.64 18.69
C PHE A 127 -3.13 -3.63 19.48
N SER A 128 -1.85 -3.76 19.14
CA SER A 128 -0.88 -4.68 19.78
C SER A 128 -1.46 -6.08 20.00
N SER A 129 -2.06 -6.36 21.15
CA SER A 129 -2.79 -7.59 21.45
C SER A 129 -4.32 -7.44 21.36
N LYS A 130 -4.92 -6.33 21.79
CA LYS A 130 -6.38 -6.22 21.86
C LYS A 130 -6.92 -5.57 20.58
N HIS A 131 -7.63 -6.32 19.74
CA HIS A 131 -8.19 -5.77 18.50
C HIS A 131 -9.69 -5.50 18.63
N ALA A 132 -10.21 -4.65 17.75
CA ALA A 132 -11.61 -4.23 17.72
C ALA A 132 -12.19 -4.35 16.31
N THR A 133 -13.49 -4.54 16.24
CA THR A 133 -14.27 -4.42 14.99
C THR A 133 -15.42 -3.45 15.22
N ILE A 134 -15.67 -2.58 14.26
CA ILE A 134 -16.82 -1.68 14.20
C ILE A 134 -17.83 -2.30 13.23
N ASN A 135 -19.04 -2.53 13.71
CA ASN A 135 -20.08 -3.22 12.96
C ASN A 135 -21.10 -2.27 12.33
N ARG A 136 -22.00 -2.83 11.51
CA ARG A 136 -23.06 -2.10 10.80
C ARG A 136 -24.03 -1.35 11.73
N ASN A 137 -24.19 -1.80 12.97
CA ASN A 137 -25.07 -1.16 13.95
C ASN A 137 -24.37 -0.02 14.71
N ARG A 138 -23.24 0.49 14.21
CA ARG A 138 -22.41 1.52 14.85
C ARG A 138 -21.99 1.15 16.27
N ASN A 139 -21.80 -0.16 16.50
CA ASN A 139 -21.33 -0.71 17.74
C ASN A 139 -19.97 -1.41 17.51
N TRP A 140 -19.28 -1.75 18.58
CA TRP A 140 -18.00 -2.45 18.52
C TRP A 140 -18.12 -3.90 18.98
N SER A 141 -17.12 -4.70 18.63
CA SER A 141 -16.91 -6.03 19.19
C SER A 141 -15.43 -6.28 19.38
N LYS A 142 -15.06 -6.80 20.55
CA LYS A 142 -13.71 -7.27 20.83
C LYS A 142 -13.37 -8.42 19.89
N PHE A 143 -12.21 -8.35 19.24
CA PHE A 143 -11.71 -9.49 18.49
C PHE A 143 -11.29 -10.60 19.45
N PRO A 144 -11.70 -11.86 19.23
CA PRO A 144 -11.35 -12.95 20.13
C PRO A 144 -9.83 -13.19 20.16
N PRO A 145 -9.27 -13.60 21.32
CA PRO A 145 -7.85 -13.96 21.39
C PRO A 145 -7.59 -15.24 20.60
N ARG A 146 -6.43 -15.28 19.90
CA ARG A 146 -6.04 -16.41 19.06
C ARG A 146 -5.62 -17.65 19.86
N TYR A 147 -4.99 -17.48 21.02
CA TYR A 147 -4.60 -18.59 21.91
C TYR A 147 -5.28 -18.46 23.28
N ARG A 148 -5.47 -19.60 23.96
CA ARG A 148 -6.11 -19.69 25.29
C ARG A 148 -5.45 -18.82 26.38
N ARG A 149 -4.22 -18.32 26.14
CA ARG A 149 -3.47 -17.44 27.06
C ARG A 149 -2.65 -16.35 26.37
N GLU A 150 -2.36 -16.47 25.07
CA GLU A 150 -1.58 -15.49 24.33
C GLU A 150 -2.38 -14.84 23.21
N ILE A 151 -2.17 -13.54 23.09
CA ILE A 151 -2.88 -12.71 22.15
C ILE A 151 -1.85 -12.33 21.10
N GLY A 152 -2.09 -12.73 19.86
CA GLY A 152 -1.15 -12.47 18.78
C GLY A 152 -0.88 -10.97 18.67
N GLY A 153 0.37 -10.56 18.85
CA GLY A 153 0.79 -9.18 18.60
C GLY A 153 0.44 -8.74 17.17
N THR A 154 0.44 -7.42 16.90
CA THR A 154 0.07 -6.81 15.61
C THR A 154 0.57 -7.61 14.39
N HIS A 155 1.86 -7.96 14.38
CA HIS A 155 2.51 -8.70 13.29
C HIS A 155 1.95 -10.12 13.09
N LYS A 156 1.53 -10.79 14.17
CA LYS A 156 0.99 -12.16 14.10
C LYS A 156 -0.45 -12.19 13.58
N ILE A 157 -1.26 -11.17 13.90
CA ILE A 157 -2.70 -11.19 13.59
C ILE A 157 -3.02 -10.58 12.23
N ILE A 158 -2.22 -9.64 11.74
CA ILE A 158 -2.56 -8.83 10.57
C ILE A 158 -2.61 -9.66 9.28
N TRP A 159 -1.69 -10.60 9.09
CA TRP A 159 -1.65 -11.44 7.89
C TRP A 159 -2.83 -12.41 7.80
N PRO A 160 -3.21 -13.14 8.88
CA PRO A 160 -4.46 -13.89 8.91
C PRO A 160 -5.71 -13.02 8.72
N MET A 161 -5.73 -11.79 9.25
CA MET A 161 -6.83 -10.84 8.99
C MET A 161 -6.95 -10.52 7.50
N LEU A 162 -5.83 -10.16 6.87
CA LEU A 162 -5.76 -9.84 5.44
C LEU A 162 -6.13 -11.05 4.57
N GLN A 163 -5.60 -12.23 4.90
CA GLN A 163 -5.89 -13.48 4.20
C GLN A 163 -7.37 -13.86 4.33
N TYR A 164 -7.98 -13.70 5.51
CA TYR A 164 -9.42 -13.97 5.65
C TYR A 164 -10.26 -12.92 4.91
N TRP A 165 -9.91 -11.65 5.04
CA TRP A 165 -10.58 -10.55 4.34
C TRP A 165 -10.62 -10.80 2.82
N SER A 166 -9.51 -11.24 2.22
CA SER A 166 -9.41 -11.50 0.78
C SER A 166 -10.33 -12.63 0.29
N THR A 167 -10.88 -13.45 1.19
CA THR A 167 -11.89 -14.47 0.84
C THR A 167 -13.32 -13.95 0.79
N LEU A 168 -13.57 -12.73 1.25
CA LEU A 168 -14.92 -12.17 1.38
C LEU A 168 -15.35 -11.49 0.07
N GLN A 169 -16.66 -11.53 -0.24
CA GLN A 169 -17.21 -10.84 -1.42
C GLN A 169 -16.87 -9.34 -1.42
N ARG A 170 -17.00 -8.68 -0.26
CA ARG A 170 -16.67 -7.25 -0.11
C ARG A 170 -15.23 -6.89 -0.46
N SER A 171 -14.29 -7.85 -0.34
CA SER A 171 -12.91 -7.63 -0.76
C SER A 171 -12.81 -7.63 -2.28
N SER A 172 -13.41 -8.62 -2.96
CA SER A 172 -13.45 -8.63 -4.43
C SER A 172 -14.19 -7.44 -5.02
N ASP A 173 -15.27 -6.99 -4.38
CA ASP A 173 -16.00 -5.78 -4.78
C ASP A 173 -15.09 -4.55 -4.69
N LEU A 174 -14.40 -4.38 -3.55
CA LEU A 174 -13.47 -3.27 -3.37
C LEU A 174 -12.33 -3.29 -4.40
N ILE A 175 -11.70 -4.45 -4.62
CA ILE A 175 -10.61 -4.60 -5.60
C ILE A 175 -11.09 -4.26 -7.01
N ASN A 176 -12.30 -4.70 -7.38
CA ASN A 176 -12.90 -4.36 -8.66
C ASN A 176 -13.16 -2.85 -8.83
N GLU A 177 -13.57 -2.18 -7.75
CA GLU A 177 -13.86 -0.75 -7.79
C GLU A 177 -12.59 0.12 -7.82
N ILE A 178 -11.52 -0.29 -7.13
CA ILE A 178 -10.27 0.49 -7.07
C ILE A 178 -9.33 0.23 -8.25
N ILE A 179 -9.48 -0.88 -8.97
CA ILE A 179 -8.71 -1.16 -10.20
C ILE A 179 -9.62 -0.86 -11.38
N ASN A 180 -9.45 0.32 -11.97
CA ASN A 180 -10.32 0.82 -13.02
C ASN A 180 -9.53 1.55 -14.12
N PRO A 181 -8.63 0.86 -14.83
CA PRO A 181 -7.97 1.48 -15.96
C PRO A 181 -9.00 1.75 -17.05
N ASN A 182 -9.19 3.01 -17.42
CA ASN A 182 -10.18 3.47 -18.38
C ASN A 182 -10.19 2.59 -19.67
N PRO A 183 -11.36 2.11 -20.15
CA PRO A 183 -12.72 2.47 -19.74
C PRO A 183 -13.43 1.51 -18.79
N PHE A 184 -12.76 0.46 -18.32
CA PHE A 184 -13.42 -0.60 -17.57
C PHE A 184 -12.80 -0.79 -16.18
N HIS A 185 -13.66 -1.15 -15.24
CA HIS A 185 -13.25 -1.81 -14.01
C HIS A 185 -12.58 -3.15 -14.31
N LEU A 186 -11.85 -3.71 -13.34
CA LEU A 186 -11.16 -4.99 -13.47
C LEU A 186 -12.05 -6.09 -14.07
N SER A 187 -13.28 -6.28 -13.57
CA SER A 187 -14.25 -7.26 -14.13
C SER A 187 -14.49 -7.07 -15.62
N GLY A 188 -14.76 -5.84 -16.06
CA GLY A 188 -14.97 -5.54 -17.48
C GLY A 188 -13.73 -5.85 -18.33
N TRP A 189 -12.53 -5.62 -17.79
CA TRP A 189 -11.29 -6.05 -18.45
C TRP A 189 -11.14 -7.56 -18.51
N LEU A 190 -11.39 -8.28 -17.41
CA LEU A 190 -11.33 -9.73 -17.38
C LEU A 190 -12.32 -10.35 -18.38
N ASP A 191 -13.55 -9.82 -18.45
CA ASP A 191 -14.57 -10.24 -19.41
C ASP A 191 -14.18 -9.91 -20.87
N THR A 192 -13.51 -8.77 -21.08
CA THR A 192 -12.96 -8.37 -22.38
C THR A 192 -11.87 -9.31 -22.83
N LEU A 193 -11.00 -9.73 -21.90
CA LEU A 193 -9.87 -10.62 -22.12
C LEU A 193 -10.22 -12.10 -22.01
N ASN A 194 -11.51 -12.44 -21.85
CA ASN A 194 -12.01 -13.80 -21.66
C ASN A 194 -11.36 -14.56 -20.49
N VAL A 195 -10.93 -13.83 -19.46
CA VAL A 195 -10.40 -14.41 -18.21
C VAL A 195 -11.56 -14.96 -17.38
N ARG A 196 -11.57 -16.28 -17.18
CA ARG A 196 -12.65 -16.96 -16.42
C ARG A 196 -12.41 -17.01 -14.90
N SER A 197 -11.22 -16.66 -14.46
CA SER A 197 -10.86 -16.63 -13.04
C SER A 197 -11.71 -15.57 -12.32
N PRO A 198 -12.47 -15.93 -11.28
CA PRO A 198 -13.26 -14.94 -10.56
C PRO A 198 -12.33 -13.96 -9.84
N ILE A 199 -12.71 -12.67 -9.80
CA ILE A 199 -11.94 -11.61 -9.12
C ILE A 199 -11.58 -12.01 -7.69
N ARG A 200 -12.49 -12.70 -6.99
CA ARG A 200 -12.22 -13.20 -5.64
C ARG A 200 -11.02 -14.14 -5.57
N ALA A 201 -10.80 -15.00 -6.57
CA ALA A 201 -9.63 -15.87 -6.61
C ALA A 201 -8.35 -15.08 -6.86
N ILE A 202 -8.39 -14.10 -7.79
CA ILE A 202 -7.28 -13.20 -8.11
C ILE A 202 -6.90 -12.36 -6.88
N ALA A 203 -7.87 -11.68 -6.28
CA ALA A 203 -7.68 -10.86 -5.08
C ALA A 203 -7.14 -11.70 -3.91
N LYS A 204 -7.66 -12.91 -3.70
CA LYS A 204 -7.14 -13.83 -2.69
C LYS A 204 -5.68 -14.20 -2.96
N HIS A 205 -5.34 -14.50 -4.21
CA HIS A 205 -3.98 -14.82 -4.61
C HIS A 205 -3.05 -13.64 -4.32
N TRP A 206 -3.36 -12.45 -4.82
CA TRP A 206 -2.56 -11.23 -4.63
C TRP A 206 -2.39 -10.84 -3.16
N MET A 207 -3.46 -10.81 -2.37
CA MET A 207 -3.37 -10.47 -0.94
C MET A 207 -2.59 -11.52 -0.14
N THR A 208 -2.56 -12.76 -0.64
CA THR A 208 -1.71 -13.79 -0.08
C THR A 208 -0.26 -13.53 -0.53
N SER A 209 0.05 -13.48 -1.83
CA SER A 209 1.42 -13.29 -2.33
C SER A 209 2.10 -12.01 -1.82
N TRP A 210 1.39 -10.89 -1.74
CA TRP A 210 1.96 -9.60 -1.31
C TRP A 210 2.01 -9.44 0.21
N GLY A 211 1.27 -10.23 0.99
CA GLY A 211 1.21 -10.14 2.46
C GLY A 211 2.05 -11.19 3.19
N LEU A 212 2.95 -11.89 2.50
CA LEU A 212 3.58 -13.11 3.01
C LEU A 212 4.99 -12.93 3.60
N ASP A 213 5.69 -11.83 3.32
CA ASP A 213 7.16 -11.84 3.27
C ASP A 213 7.86 -12.35 4.54
N ILE A 214 7.66 -11.71 5.68
CA ILE A 214 8.29 -12.16 6.93
C ILE A 214 7.42 -13.21 7.66
N SER A 215 6.18 -13.45 7.21
CA SER A 215 5.30 -14.47 7.79
C SER A 215 5.56 -15.89 7.28
N VAL A 216 6.22 -16.03 6.11
CA VAL A 216 6.57 -17.31 5.48
C VAL A 216 7.99 -17.76 5.85
N VAL A 217 8.88 -16.82 6.18
CA VAL A 217 10.08 -17.21 6.91
C VAL A 217 9.59 -17.67 8.28
N GLU A 218 9.77 -18.96 8.59
CA GLU A 218 9.17 -19.66 9.74
C GLU A 218 9.41 -19.02 11.11
N ASP A 219 10.18 -17.93 11.17
CA ASP A 219 10.31 -17.05 12.32
C ASP A 219 10.21 -15.56 11.93
N ASP A 220 9.00 -15.03 11.73
CA ASP A 220 8.76 -13.59 11.60
C ASP A 220 9.51 -12.77 12.68
N HIS A 221 9.60 -13.33 13.89
CA HIS A 221 10.39 -12.75 14.98
C HIS A 221 11.91 -12.84 14.74
N ASN A 222 12.44 -14.01 14.37
CA ASN A 222 13.90 -14.17 14.22
C ASN A 222 14.43 -13.47 12.97
N SER A 223 13.69 -13.44 11.86
CA SER A 223 14.08 -12.70 10.66
C SER A 223 14.06 -11.19 10.90
N ARG A 224 13.04 -10.66 11.59
CA ARG A 224 13.05 -9.26 12.02
C ARG A 224 14.22 -8.96 12.95
N ASN A 225 14.49 -9.85 13.90
CA ASN A 225 15.62 -9.70 14.79
C ASN A 225 16.96 -9.82 14.06
N TYR A 226 17.02 -10.63 13.01
CA TYR A 226 18.19 -10.81 12.18
C TYR A 226 18.49 -9.54 11.37
N VAL A 227 17.47 -8.92 10.79
CA VAL A 227 17.60 -7.65 10.06
C VAL A 227 17.84 -6.48 11.02
N SER A 228 17.23 -6.46 12.20
CA SER A 228 17.18 -5.27 13.07
C SER A 228 18.16 -5.28 14.26
N TYR A 229 18.51 -6.44 14.82
CA TYR A 229 19.32 -6.54 16.04
C TYR A 229 20.71 -7.16 15.84
N ARG A 230 20.95 -7.90 14.75
CA ARG A 230 22.27 -8.48 14.48
C ARG A 230 23.10 -7.53 13.61
N PRO A 231 24.43 -7.42 13.82
CA PRO A 231 25.29 -6.64 12.92
C PRO A 231 25.16 -7.11 11.46
N SER A 232 24.90 -6.18 10.54
CA SER A 232 24.81 -6.43 9.09
C SER A 232 26.18 -6.71 8.47
N GLU A 233 27.22 -6.06 8.96
CA GLU A 233 28.61 -6.18 8.49
C GLU A 233 29.17 -7.61 8.54
N PHE A 234 28.66 -8.47 9.40
CA PHE A 234 29.11 -9.87 9.48
C PHE A 234 28.62 -10.73 8.32
N ARG A 235 27.64 -10.23 7.55
CA ARG A 235 26.91 -11.01 6.55
C ARG A 235 27.38 -10.74 5.12
N LYS A 236 27.93 -9.54 4.86
CA LYS A 236 28.49 -9.10 3.57
C LYS A 236 27.73 -9.64 2.35
N PRO A 237 26.41 -9.36 2.23
CA PRO A 237 25.66 -9.80 1.06
C PRO A 237 26.31 -9.22 -0.21
N LYS A 238 26.19 -9.95 -1.32
CA LYS A 238 26.67 -9.45 -2.61
C LYS A 238 25.96 -8.13 -2.92
N SER A 239 26.69 -7.10 -3.30
CA SER A 239 26.08 -5.84 -3.75
C SER A 239 25.50 -6.01 -5.14
N LEU A 240 24.33 -5.41 -5.38
CA LEU A 240 23.80 -5.22 -6.74
C LEU A 240 24.56 -4.10 -7.46
N ASP A 241 24.52 -4.13 -8.79
CA ASP A 241 24.99 -3.00 -9.57
C ASP A 241 24.04 -1.80 -9.38
N ILE A 242 24.58 -0.59 -9.28
CA ILE A 242 23.76 0.61 -9.06
C ILE A 242 22.74 0.83 -10.17
N HIS A 243 23.03 0.40 -11.41
CA HIS A 243 22.06 0.48 -12.51
C HIS A 243 20.82 -0.35 -12.22
N GLU A 244 20.96 -1.52 -11.61
CA GLU A 244 19.82 -2.41 -11.32
C GLU A 244 18.90 -1.76 -10.29
N ILE A 245 19.47 -1.14 -9.25
CA ILE A 245 18.71 -0.45 -8.21
C ILE A 245 18.04 0.80 -8.78
N VAL A 246 18.77 1.62 -9.54
CA VAL A 246 18.24 2.86 -10.13
C VAL A 246 17.16 2.57 -11.16
N GLU A 247 17.35 1.57 -12.02
CA GLU A 247 16.34 1.13 -12.99
C GLU A 247 15.05 0.65 -12.30
N PHE A 248 15.20 -0.14 -11.23
CA PHE A 248 14.06 -0.56 -10.41
C PHE A 248 13.30 0.64 -9.82
N VAL A 249 14.02 1.62 -9.26
CA VAL A 249 13.41 2.81 -8.65
C VAL A 249 12.71 3.68 -9.70
N GLU A 250 13.32 3.85 -10.88
CA GLU A 250 12.71 4.57 -11.99
C GLU A 250 11.41 3.92 -12.45
N GLU A 251 11.41 2.59 -12.65
CA GLU A 251 10.20 1.85 -13.01
C GLU A 251 9.14 1.90 -11.91
N LEU A 252 9.55 1.88 -10.64
CA LEU A 252 8.64 2.02 -9.51
C LEU A 252 7.94 3.39 -9.52
N TRP A 253 8.67 4.49 -9.74
CA TRP A 253 8.07 5.82 -9.86
C TRP A 253 7.11 5.92 -11.04
N VAL A 254 7.49 5.38 -12.20
CA VAL A 254 6.66 5.39 -13.41
C VAL A 254 5.32 4.66 -13.18
N LEU A 255 5.30 3.57 -12.40
CA LEU A 255 4.03 2.90 -12.04
C LEU A 255 3.06 3.83 -11.28
N PHE A 256 3.60 4.77 -10.50
CA PHE A 256 2.84 5.70 -9.66
C PHE A 256 2.77 7.12 -10.22
N GLU A 257 2.94 7.26 -11.54
CA GLU A 257 2.65 8.51 -12.24
C GLU A 257 1.18 8.93 -12.00
N PRO A 258 0.94 10.13 -11.44
CA PRO A 258 -0.39 10.69 -11.32
C PRO A 258 -0.91 11.16 -12.66
N THR A 259 -2.10 10.72 -13.08
CA THR A 259 -2.73 11.20 -14.32
C THR A 259 -4.04 11.94 -14.08
N GLY A 260 -4.44 12.80 -15.02
CA GLY A 260 -5.75 13.49 -14.94
C GLY A 260 -6.96 12.56 -15.09
N LEU A 261 -6.79 11.39 -15.72
CA LEU A 261 -7.86 10.41 -15.99
C LEU A 261 -7.98 9.30 -14.93
N GLY A 262 -6.99 9.18 -14.04
CA GLY A 262 -6.93 8.16 -12.99
C GLY A 262 -5.70 8.39 -12.12
N LYS A 263 -5.74 7.99 -10.84
CA LYS A 263 -4.63 8.30 -9.93
C LYS A 263 -3.34 7.58 -10.32
N PHE A 264 -3.38 6.27 -10.60
CA PHE A 264 -2.19 5.52 -11.00
C PHE A 264 -2.52 4.59 -12.17
N ALA A 265 -2.86 5.19 -13.32
CA ALA A 265 -3.39 4.46 -14.47
C ALA A 265 -2.45 3.35 -14.95
N LEU A 266 -1.14 3.58 -14.93
CA LEU A 266 -0.18 2.57 -15.37
C LEU A 266 -0.12 1.36 -14.42
N MET A 267 -0.09 1.58 -13.11
CA MET A 267 -0.21 0.53 -12.10
C MET A 267 -1.46 -0.34 -12.34
N GLU A 268 -2.62 0.30 -12.55
CA GLU A 268 -3.87 -0.40 -12.83
C GLU A 268 -3.82 -1.23 -14.12
N LYS A 269 -3.22 -0.69 -15.20
CA LYS A 269 -2.99 -1.44 -16.45
C LYS A 269 -2.13 -2.68 -16.22
N TYR A 270 -1.05 -2.56 -15.45
CA TYR A 270 -0.20 -3.72 -15.13
C TYR A 270 -0.91 -4.74 -14.23
N LEU A 271 -1.80 -4.33 -13.33
CA LEU A 271 -2.63 -5.27 -12.56
C LEU A 271 -3.59 -6.07 -13.46
N VAL A 272 -4.21 -5.42 -14.45
CA VAL A 272 -5.02 -6.12 -15.47
C VAL A 272 -4.17 -7.11 -16.25
N LYS A 273 -2.99 -6.67 -16.73
CA LYS A 273 -2.06 -7.53 -17.45
C LYS A 273 -1.62 -8.73 -16.63
N LYS A 274 -1.28 -8.53 -15.35
CA LYS A 274 -0.92 -9.59 -14.41
C LYS A 274 -2.05 -10.60 -14.24
N ALA A 275 -3.28 -10.13 -13.97
CA ALA A 275 -4.44 -11.01 -13.85
C ALA A 275 -4.70 -11.83 -15.12
N TRP A 276 -4.49 -11.23 -16.29
CA TRP A 276 -4.60 -11.90 -17.57
C TRP A 276 -3.48 -12.93 -17.80
N GLN A 277 -2.22 -12.59 -17.53
CA GLN A 277 -1.08 -13.53 -17.66
C GLN A 277 -1.23 -14.73 -16.71
N GLU A 278 -1.65 -14.49 -15.46
CA GLU A 278 -1.93 -15.55 -14.48
C GLU A 278 -3.06 -16.49 -14.90
N SER A 279 -3.98 -16.03 -15.76
CA SER A 279 -5.10 -16.84 -16.25
C SER A 279 -4.71 -17.82 -17.35
N GLY A 280 -3.55 -17.64 -17.99
CA GLY A 280 -3.09 -18.48 -19.10
C GLY A 280 -3.92 -18.38 -20.38
N VAL A 281 -4.75 -17.34 -20.52
CA VAL A 281 -5.54 -17.09 -21.74
C VAL A 281 -4.64 -16.51 -22.84
N ASN A 282 -4.92 -16.87 -24.10
CA ASN A 282 -4.20 -16.36 -25.27
C ASN A 282 -4.24 -14.83 -25.38
N ASN A 283 -3.25 -14.27 -26.08
CA ASN A 283 -3.21 -12.84 -26.38
C ASN A 283 -4.45 -12.41 -27.16
N PRO A 284 -5.13 -11.32 -26.74
CA PRO A 284 -6.25 -10.80 -27.50
C PRO A 284 -5.75 -10.19 -28.81
N THR A 285 -6.53 -10.35 -29.86
CA THR A 285 -6.38 -9.60 -31.10
C THR A 285 -6.97 -8.20 -30.95
N GLN A 286 -6.47 -7.25 -31.74
CA GLN A 286 -7.02 -5.89 -31.78
C GLN A 286 -8.53 -5.89 -32.12
N ASN A 287 -8.97 -6.77 -33.01
CA ASN A 287 -10.37 -6.89 -33.41
C ASN A 287 -11.27 -7.39 -32.28
N GLU A 288 -10.77 -8.29 -31.42
CA GLU A 288 -11.52 -8.74 -30.24
C GLU A 288 -11.71 -7.61 -29.24
N LEU A 289 -10.68 -6.80 -29.00
CA LEU A 289 -10.77 -5.62 -28.14
C LEU A 289 -11.79 -4.60 -28.66
N GLN A 290 -11.82 -4.34 -29.98
CA GLN A 290 -12.80 -3.43 -30.58
C GLN A 290 -14.23 -3.95 -30.46
N ARG A 291 -14.46 -5.25 -30.70
CA ARG A 291 -15.80 -5.87 -30.53
C ARG A 291 -16.32 -5.78 -29.09
N LYS A 292 -15.41 -5.63 -28.12
CA LYS A 292 -15.72 -5.47 -26.69
C LYS A 292 -15.90 -4.01 -26.27
N GLY A 293 -15.84 -3.06 -27.20
CA GLY A 293 -16.23 -1.66 -26.97
C GLY A 293 -15.07 -0.66 -26.90
N LEU A 294 -13.82 -1.08 -27.13
CA LEU A 294 -12.70 -0.15 -27.27
C LEU A 294 -12.75 0.53 -28.64
N ASN A 295 -12.42 1.82 -28.68
CA ASN A 295 -12.20 2.50 -29.96
C ASN A 295 -10.89 2.04 -30.62
N LEU A 296 -10.66 2.45 -31.88
CA LEU A 296 -9.48 2.02 -32.65
C LEU A 296 -8.16 2.33 -31.93
N VAL A 297 -7.99 3.55 -31.43
CA VAL A 297 -6.75 3.98 -30.75
C VAL A 297 -6.52 3.18 -29.48
N GLN A 298 -7.55 3.09 -28.62
CA GLN A 298 -7.49 2.29 -27.39
C GLN A 298 -7.16 0.83 -27.68
N SER A 299 -7.78 0.24 -28.71
CA SER A 299 -7.53 -1.15 -29.09
C SER A 299 -6.09 -1.38 -29.53
N MET A 300 -5.47 -0.44 -30.25
CA MET A 300 -4.07 -0.52 -30.67
C MET A 300 -3.13 -0.43 -29.48
N GLU A 301 -3.36 0.54 -28.58
CA GLU A 301 -2.54 0.74 -27.39
C GLU A 301 -2.59 -0.47 -26.45
N TRP A 302 -3.80 -0.99 -26.18
CA TRP A 302 -3.97 -2.17 -25.33
C TRP A 302 -3.45 -3.44 -25.99
N PHE A 303 -3.66 -3.61 -27.29
CA PHE A 303 -3.07 -4.72 -28.04
C PHE A 303 -1.54 -4.70 -27.92
N ALA A 304 -0.89 -3.57 -28.18
CA ALA A 304 0.56 -3.43 -28.07
C ALA A 304 1.06 -3.69 -26.64
N PHE A 305 0.36 -3.14 -25.64
CA PHE A 305 0.72 -3.29 -24.23
C PHE A 305 0.60 -4.74 -23.71
N LEU A 306 -0.49 -5.43 -24.07
CA LEU A 306 -0.74 -6.82 -23.64
C LEU A 306 0.16 -7.81 -24.38
N ASN A 307 0.49 -7.57 -25.66
CA ASN A 307 1.38 -8.44 -26.43
C ASN A 307 2.87 -8.26 -26.11
N ASN A 308 3.25 -7.16 -25.44
CA ASN A 308 4.57 -7.08 -24.84
C ASN A 308 4.63 -8.09 -23.67
N PRO A 309 5.53 -9.10 -23.65
CA PRO A 309 5.54 -10.09 -22.58
C PRO A 309 6.01 -9.53 -21.23
N GLY A 310 6.78 -8.43 -21.23
CA GLY A 310 7.43 -7.89 -20.04
C GLY A 310 6.45 -7.28 -19.02
N LEU A 311 6.65 -7.65 -17.76
CA LEU A 311 6.23 -6.85 -16.61
C LEU A 311 7.37 -5.90 -16.22
N THR A 312 7.04 -4.82 -15.51
CA THR A 312 8.08 -3.97 -14.90
C THR A 312 8.81 -4.75 -13.80
N LEU A 313 10.00 -4.27 -13.42
CA LEU A 313 10.80 -4.84 -12.35
C LEU A 313 10.03 -4.95 -11.03
N PRO A 314 9.25 -3.94 -10.57
CA PRO A 314 8.43 -4.11 -9.37
C PRO A 314 7.45 -5.28 -9.46
N PHE A 315 6.75 -5.44 -10.58
CA PHE A 315 5.85 -6.59 -10.74
C PHE A 315 6.62 -7.92 -10.82
N THR A 316 7.79 -7.94 -11.43
CA THR A 316 8.64 -9.13 -11.55
C THR A 316 9.22 -9.54 -10.19
N TYR A 317 9.73 -8.59 -9.41
CA TYR A 317 10.31 -8.87 -8.10
C TYR A 317 9.26 -9.19 -7.05
N ALA A 318 8.04 -8.66 -7.15
CA ALA A 318 6.94 -9.01 -6.25
C ALA A 318 6.60 -10.51 -6.25
N GLU A 319 6.86 -11.24 -7.34
CA GLU A 319 6.62 -12.68 -7.45
C GLU A 319 7.67 -13.56 -6.78
N ASN A 320 8.84 -13.00 -6.46
CA ASN A 320 9.96 -13.75 -5.91
C ASN A 320 9.97 -13.66 -4.39
N ASN A 321 10.29 -14.76 -3.72
CA ASN A 321 10.46 -14.79 -2.26
C ASN A 321 11.76 -15.52 -1.94
N THR A 322 12.86 -14.77 -1.92
CA THR A 322 14.20 -15.28 -1.64
C THR A 322 14.59 -15.08 -0.17
N SER A 323 15.66 -15.73 0.29
CA SER A 323 16.17 -15.49 1.65
C SER A 323 16.67 -14.05 1.81
N ILE A 324 16.76 -13.58 3.05
CA ILE A 324 17.21 -12.22 3.40
C ILE A 324 18.66 -11.94 3.03
N GLU A 325 19.46 -12.97 2.77
CA GLU A 325 20.83 -12.88 2.27
C GLU A 325 20.90 -12.70 0.75
N ASP A 326 19.82 -12.99 0.02
CA ASP A 326 19.76 -12.79 -1.42
C ASP A 326 19.88 -11.28 -1.74
N PRO A 327 20.74 -10.90 -2.69
CA PRO A 327 20.98 -9.49 -3.00
C PRO A 327 19.73 -8.77 -3.52
N TYR A 328 18.74 -9.47 -4.09
CA TYR A 328 17.49 -8.88 -4.58
C TYR A 328 16.36 -8.86 -3.56
N CYS A 329 16.50 -9.53 -2.41
CA CYS A 329 15.42 -9.66 -1.41
C CYS A 329 14.78 -8.30 -1.06
N HIS A 330 15.61 -7.28 -0.84
CA HIS A 330 15.13 -5.93 -0.53
C HIS A 330 14.24 -5.31 -1.63
N LEU A 331 14.57 -5.51 -2.91
CA LEU A 331 13.75 -5.02 -4.03
C LEU A 331 12.42 -5.80 -4.13
N GLN A 332 12.43 -7.09 -3.81
CA GLN A 332 11.23 -7.92 -3.76
C GLN A 332 10.26 -7.45 -2.65
N VAL A 333 10.77 -7.17 -1.45
CA VAL A 333 9.97 -6.66 -0.32
C VAL A 333 9.43 -5.26 -0.64
N ILE A 334 10.24 -4.36 -1.21
CA ILE A 334 9.79 -3.02 -1.67
C ILE A 334 8.65 -3.16 -2.69
N SER A 335 8.77 -4.10 -3.62
CA SER A 335 7.76 -4.32 -4.66
C SER A 335 6.41 -4.73 -4.08
N ARG A 336 6.39 -5.72 -3.18
CA ARG A 336 5.16 -6.15 -2.49
C ARG A 336 4.57 -5.05 -1.63
N ALA A 337 5.42 -4.34 -0.88
CA ALA A 337 5.02 -3.18 -0.10
C ALA A 337 4.31 -2.13 -0.97
N ALA A 338 4.86 -1.81 -2.14
CA ALA A 338 4.27 -0.86 -3.07
C ALA A 338 2.91 -1.31 -3.61
N LEU A 339 2.75 -2.59 -3.97
CA LEU A 339 1.49 -3.16 -4.45
C LEU A 339 0.41 -3.18 -3.35
N LEU A 340 0.78 -3.54 -2.12
CA LEU A 340 -0.15 -3.52 -0.98
C LEU A 340 -0.49 -2.08 -0.58
N LEU A 341 0.47 -1.16 -0.64
CA LEU A 341 0.26 0.26 -0.42
C LEU A 341 -0.70 0.84 -1.44
N PHE A 342 -0.58 0.51 -2.72
CA PHE A 342 -1.55 0.90 -3.75
C PHE A 342 -2.98 0.52 -3.33
N VAL A 343 -3.21 -0.75 -2.98
CA VAL A 343 -4.55 -1.23 -2.56
C VAL A 343 -5.05 -0.49 -1.33
N SER A 344 -4.21 -0.33 -0.29
CA SER A 344 -4.60 0.35 0.96
C SER A 344 -4.89 1.84 0.76
N THR A 345 -4.15 2.48 -0.15
CA THR A 345 -4.27 3.89 -0.48
C THR A 345 -5.55 4.13 -1.26
N MET A 346 -5.82 3.33 -2.30
CA MET A 346 -7.06 3.44 -3.07
C MET A 346 -8.29 3.06 -2.23
N ALA A 347 -8.17 2.08 -1.33
CA ALA A 347 -9.22 1.78 -0.36
C ALA A 347 -9.49 2.96 0.57
N SER A 348 -8.46 3.65 1.07
CA SER A 348 -8.61 4.83 1.91
C SER A 348 -9.19 6.01 1.12
N ARG A 349 -8.69 6.27 -0.09
CA ARG A 349 -9.22 7.32 -0.99
C ARG A 349 -10.70 7.10 -1.28
N LYS A 350 -11.11 5.86 -1.57
CA LYS A 350 -12.50 5.53 -1.81
C LYS A 350 -13.38 5.90 -0.62
N LEU A 351 -12.97 5.59 0.62
CA LEU A 351 -13.72 6.03 1.81
C LEU A 351 -13.88 7.55 1.87
N LEU A 352 -12.81 8.29 1.57
CA LEU A 352 -12.82 9.76 1.59
C LEU A 352 -13.74 10.33 0.49
N THR A 353 -13.68 9.75 -0.70
CA THR A 353 -14.50 10.13 -1.86
C THR A 353 -15.98 9.84 -1.59
N ASP A 354 -16.31 8.63 -1.12
CA ASP A 354 -17.68 8.21 -0.79
C ASP A 354 -18.24 9.04 0.40
N ALA A 355 -17.37 9.48 1.31
CA ALA A 355 -17.71 10.41 2.40
C ALA A 355 -17.79 11.90 1.97
N ALA A 356 -17.70 12.17 0.67
CA ALA A 356 -17.77 13.51 0.06
C ALA A 356 -16.69 14.50 0.52
N PHE A 357 -15.50 14.00 0.86
CA PHE A 357 -14.34 14.90 1.03
C PHE A 357 -13.87 15.44 -0.32
N ARG A 358 -13.34 16.65 -0.32
CA ARG A 358 -12.79 17.35 -1.51
C ARG A 358 -11.34 17.74 -1.28
N LEU A 359 -10.62 18.04 -2.36
CA LEU A 359 -9.20 18.40 -2.33
C LEU A 359 -8.89 19.54 -1.33
N GLU A 360 -9.73 20.58 -1.30
CA GLU A 360 -9.52 21.77 -0.47
C GLU A 360 -9.58 21.42 1.03
N MET A 361 -10.35 20.37 1.37
CA MET A 361 -10.50 19.89 2.74
C MET A 361 -9.25 19.18 3.27
N PHE A 362 -8.30 18.80 2.41
CA PHE A 362 -7.05 18.13 2.82
C PHE A 362 -5.85 19.05 2.87
N SER A 363 -5.97 20.30 2.45
CA SER A 363 -4.90 21.31 2.48
C SER A 363 -4.27 21.43 3.87
N PHE A 364 -5.03 21.23 4.95
CA PHE A 364 -4.47 21.26 6.31
C PHE A 364 -3.39 20.20 6.55
N TRP A 365 -3.50 19.05 5.87
CA TRP A 365 -2.63 17.90 6.07
C TRP A 365 -1.53 17.88 5.04
N TRP A 366 -1.85 17.79 3.74
CA TRP A 366 -0.82 17.52 2.75
C TRP A 366 0.20 18.66 2.68
N SER A 367 -0.25 19.93 2.79
CA SER A 367 0.63 21.10 2.73
C SER A 367 1.66 21.12 3.85
N GLN A 368 1.21 20.86 5.09
CA GLN A 368 2.04 20.77 6.27
C GLN A 368 2.91 19.52 6.23
N HIS A 369 2.35 18.38 5.81
CA HIS A 369 3.06 17.12 5.74
C HIS A 369 4.22 17.19 4.76
N GLY A 370 4.01 17.68 3.53
CA GLY A 370 5.10 17.79 2.57
C GLY A 370 6.17 18.78 3.00
N ARG A 371 5.81 19.91 3.65
CA ARG A 371 6.80 20.81 4.25
C ARG A 371 7.63 20.10 5.34
N GLU A 372 6.96 19.45 6.29
CA GLU A 372 7.63 18.73 7.40
C GLU A 372 8.49 17.56 6.94
N ARG A 373 8.19 17.02 5.75
CA ARG A 373 8.95 15.93 5.12
C ARG A 373 9.96 16.40 4.08
N GLY A 374 10.10 17.71 3.88
CA GLY A 374 11.08 18.27 2.93
C GLY A 374 10.71 18.06 1.46
N LEU A 375 9.45 17.81 1.14
CA LEU A 375 8.96 17.71 -0.25
C LEU A 375 8.87 19.08 -0.92
N TRP A 376 8.75 20.16 -0.14
CA TRP A 376 8.80 21.55 -0.59
C TRP A 376 9.11 22.51 0.56
N ASN A 377 9.54 23.72 0.20
CA ASN A 377 9.94 24.81 1.08
C ASN A 377 8.72 25.63 1.54
N ASP A 378 8.92 26.52 2.54
CA ASP A 378 7.84 27.34 3.12
C ASP A 378 7.10 28.24 2.10
N GLY A 379 7.81 28.70 1.07
CA GLY A 379 7.24 29.46 -0.05
C GLY A 379 6.95 28.62 -1.30
N GLY A 380 7.22 27.31 -1.26
CA GLY A 380 7.14 26.40 -2.40
C GLY A 380 5.98 25.42 -2.33
N ILE A 381 4.97 25.67 -1.48
CA ILE A 381 3.78 24.81 -1.41
C ILE A 381 3.07 24.87 -2.77
N PRO A 382 2.92 23.73 -3.48
CA PRO A 382 2.28 23.73 -4.79
C PRO A 382 0.79 24.06 -4.66
N VAL A 383 0.18 24.62 -5.71
CA VAL A 383 -1.28 24.80 -5.76
C VAL A 383 -1.97 23.44 -5.88
N ASN A 384 -1.46 22.57 -6.74
CA ASN A 384 -1.88 21.19 -6.87
C ASN A 384 -0.66 20.27 -6.66
N PRO A 385 -0.67 19.37 -5.66
CA PRO A 385 0.44 18.46 -5.40
C PRO A 385 0.83 17.59 -6.60
N ILE A 386 -0.09 17.31 -7.53
CA ILE A 386 0.18 16.53 -8.74
C ILE A 386 1.22 17.23 -9.64
N ASP A 387 1.28 18.56 -9.62
CA ASP A 387 2.19 19.33 -10.48
C ASP A 387 3.66 19.00 -10.20
N ILE A 388 4.00 18.52 -8.99
CA ILE A 388 5.36 18.06 -8.65
C ILE A 388 5.82 16.89 -9.52
N TRP A 389 4.89 16.15 -10.17
CA TRP A 389 5.26 15.08 -11.09
C TRP A 389 6.19 15.56 -12.21
N SER A 390 6.05 16.80 -12.72
CA SER A 390 6.97 17.30 -13.75
C SER A 390 8.42 17.37 -13.28
N ASP A 391 8.63 17.65 -12.00
CA ASP A 391 9.96 17.68 -11.39
C ASP A 391 10.51 16.26 -11.27
N ILE A 392 9.67 15.31 -10.84
CA ILE A 392 10.03 13.89 -10.79
C ILE A 392 10.33 13.35 -12.19
N GLU A 393 9.53 13.66 -13.20
CA GLU A 393 9.73 13.24 -14.59
C GLU A 393 11.08 13.73 -15.13
N THR A 394 11.44 14.99 -14.84
CA THR A 394 12.75 15.55 -15.21
C THR A 394 13.88 14.74 -14.58
N ILE A 395 13.77 14.43 -13.28
CA ILE A 395 14.77 13.66 -12.54
C ILE A 395 14.88 12.21 -13.07
N LEU A 396 13.75 11.58 -13.43
CA LEU A 396 13.74 10.26 -14.04
C LEU A 396 14.43 10.27 -15.41
N ASN A 397 14.24 11.31 -16.22
CA ASN A 397 14.88 11.45 -17.52
C ASN A 397 16.40 11.69 -17.38
N ASP A 398 16.83 12.50 -16.41
CA ASP A 398 18.24 12.72 -16.09
C ASP A 398 18.91 11.43 -15.62
N SER A 399 18.24 10.68 -14.73
CA SER A 399 18.72 9.38 -14.24
C SER A 399 18.86 8.35 -15.36
N LYS A 400 17.87 8.24 -16.26
CA LYS A 400 17.94 7.38 -17.45
C LYS A 400 19.07 7.77 -18.38
N ASN A 401 19.26 9.08 -18.61
CA ASN A 401 20.36 9.59 -19.43
C ASN A 401 21.72 9.26 -18.79
N TRP A 402 21.85 9.43 -17.48
CA TRP A 402 23.04 9.04 -16.74
C TRP A 402 23.34 7.55 -16.91
N ARG A 403 22.33 6.67 -16.77
CA ARG A 403 22.48 5.22 -16.97
C ARG A 403 22.87 4.84 -18.41
N ARG A 404 22.49 5.65 -19.42
CA ARG A 404 22.88 5.43 -20.81
C ARG A 404 24.34 5.81 -21.08
N LEU A 405 24.84 6.83 -20.40
CA LEU A 405 26.21 7.34 -20.58
C LEU A 405 27.26 6.51 -19.83
N HIS A 406 26.86 5.80 -18.78
CA HIS A 406 27.75 4.96 -17.97
C HIS A 406 27.39 3.49 -18.16
N PRO A 407 28.27 2.64 -18.72
CA PRO A 407 28.00 1.21 -18.85
C PRO A 407 27.81 0.53 -17.48
N ARG A 408 26.99 -0.54 -17.41
CA ARG A 408 26.87 -1.37 -16.20
C ARG A 408 28.25 -1.88 -15.74
N GLY A 409 28.49 -1.88 -14.45
CA GLY A 409 29.77 -2.25 -13.83
C GLY A 409 30.89 -1.21 -13.94
N SER A 410 30.68 -0.08 -14.63
CA SER A 410 31.71 0.97 -14.80
C SER A 410 31.70 2.04 -13.69
N VAL A 411 30.64 2.09 -12.90
CA VAL A 411 30.39 3.14 -11.90
C VAL A 411 29.89 2.52 -10.59
N SER A 412 30.25 3.14 -9.48
CA SER A 412 29.81 2.73 -8.15
C SER A 412 28.59 3.51 -7.67
N SER A 413 27.95 3.04 -6.58
CA SER A 413 26.93 3.82 -5.87
C SER A 413 27.46 5.15 -5.32
N PHE A 414 28.77 5.30 -5.12
CA PHE A 414 29.37 6.58 -4.76
C PHE A 414 29.37 7.55 -5.94
N ASP A 415 29.76 7.07 -7.13
CA ASP A 415 29.79 7.89 -8.34
C ASP A 415 28.40 8.39 -8.73
N TRP A 416 27.40 7.50 -8.71
CA TRP A 416 26.00 7.88 -8.98
C TRP A 416 25.52 8.98 -8.03
N ARG A 417 25.74 8.83 -6.70
CA ARG A 417 25.27 9.82 -5.72
C ARG A 417 25.90 11.20 -5.89
N ASN A 418 27.17 11.24 -6.28
CA ASN A 418 27.86 12.52 -6.51
C ASN A 418 27.44 13.17 -7.84
N GLN A 419 27.15 12.36 -8.85
CA GLN A 419 26.80 12.85 -10.19
C GLN A 419 25.29 13.10 -10.36
N GLN A 420 24.45 12.51 -9.51
CA GLN A 420 22.99 12.61 -9.54
C GLN A 420 22.41 13.01 -8.16
N PRO A 421 22.86 14.14 -7.56
CA PRO A 421 22.43 14.53 -6.21
C PRO A 421 20.92 14.80 -6.13
N ASN A 422 20.31 15.33 -7.21
CA ASN A 422 18.87 15.56 -7.26
C ASN A 422 18.09 14.24 -7.23
N ALA A 423 18.53 13.22 -7.98
CA ALA A 423 17.90 11.90 -7.96
C ALA A 423 17.93 11.28 -6.57
N LEU A 424 19.06 11.38 -5.86
CA LEU A 424 19.15 10.91 -4.47
C LEU A 424 18.19 11.65 -3.52
N ASN A 425 17.98 12.95 -3.71
CA ASN A 425 17.11 13.74 -2.84
C ASN A 425 15.62 13.49 -3.09
N TRP A 426 15.24 13.22 -4.33
CA TRP A 426 13.82 13.15 -4.72
C TRP A 426 13.29 11.73 -4.86
N LEU A 427 14.10 10.77 -5.32
CA LEU A 427 13.60 9.43 -5.64
C LEU A 427 13.25 8.61 -4.39
N GLY A 428 13.68 9.02 -3.19
CA GLY A 428 13.18 8.51 -1.91
C GLY A 428 11.86 9.11 -1.44
N GLY A 429 11.38 10.20 -2.07
CA GLY A 429 10.22 10.99 -1.65
C GLY A 429 8.85 10.36 -1.93
N PHE A 430 8.68 9.06 -1.67
CA PHE A 430 7.44 8.32 -1.95
C PHE A 430 6.23 8.77 -1.11
N GLU A 431 6.42 9.62 -0.09
CA GLU A 431 5.31 10.36 0.52
C GLU A 431 4.47 11.13 -0.52
N LEU A 432 5.07 11.59 -1.63
CA LEU A 432 4.35 12.20 -2.76
C LEU A 432 3.29 11.28 -3.35
N VAL A 433 3.63 10.01 -3.58
CA VAL A 433 2.69 8.99 -4.07
C VAL A 433 1.53 8.81 -3.09
N GLY A 434 1.82 8.79 -1.78
CA GLY A 434 0.79 8.75 -0.75
C GLY A 434 -0.13 9.98 -0.77
N ILE A 435 0.42 11.17 -0.99
CA ILE A 435 -0.36 12.40 -1.14
C ILE A 435 -1.24 12.33 -2.38
N TRP A 436 -0.67 12.08 -3.56
CA TRP A 436 -1.42 12.00 -4.83
C TRP A 436 -2.53 10.95 -4.78
N GLY A 437 -2.24 9.80 -4.17
CA GLY A 437 -3.16 8.69 -4.08
C GLY A 437 -4.29 8.87 -3.07
N LEU A 438 -4.08 9.62 -1.97
CA LEU A 438 -5.13 9.85 -0.96
C LEU A 438 -6.07 11.00 -1.30
N LEU A 439 -5.63 11.96 -2.10
CA LEU A 439 -6.45 13.09 -2.51
C LEU A 439 -7.64 12.62 -3.37
N PRO A 440 -8.89 12.98 -3.01
CA PRO A 440 -10.08 12.57 -3.74
C PRO A 440 -10.10 13.09 -5.18
#